data_AF-A0A077ZKM0-F1
#
_entry.id   AF-A0A077ZKM0-F1
#
_cell.length_a   1.000
_cell.length_b   1.000
_cell.length_c   1.000
_cell.angle_alpha   90.00
_cell.angle_beta   90.00
_cell.angle_gamma   90.00
#
_symmetry.space_group_name_H-M   'P 1'
#
loop_
_entity.id
_entity.type
_entity.pdbx_description
1 polymer ?
#
loop_
_entity_poly.entity_id
_entity_poly.type
_entity_poly.pdbx_seq_one_letter_code
_entity_poly.pdbx_strand_id
1 'polypeptide(L)'
;MLAFDMDGTIADLYGVNGWLSKLRKEDASPYLEAKPMWDVDKLNELINKLKQAGWEIAIITWLSKESSPEYAKAVREAKKAWLLKWGFPYDHFHGLKYGATKADAVRRKASKAILIDDNKKVREGWHLGETINPKTCDLIDFLASLL
;
A
#
# COMPACT_ATOMS: atom_id res chain seq x y z
N MET A 1 9.48 -0.51 -11.44
CA MET A 1 8.90 -0.02 -10.17
C MET A 1 7.80 -0.98 -9.71
N LEU A 2 7.75 -1.26 -8.41
CA LEU A 2 6.62 -1.92 -7.74
C LEU A 2 5.83 -0.86 -6.97
N ALA A 3 4.52 -0.79 -7.23
CA ALA A 3 3.60 0.11 -6.57
C ALA A 3 2.69 -0.70 -5.64
N PHE A 4 2.77 -0.45 -4.34
CA PHE A 4 1.97 -1.15 -3.34
C PHE A 4 0.86 -0.26 -2.81
N ASP A 5 -0.37 -0.77 -2.84
CA ASP A 5 -1.40 -0.31 -1.91
C ASP A 5 -1.08 -0.74 -0.47
N MET A 6 -1.77 -0.14 0.50
CA MET A 6 -1.67 -0.53 1.90
C MET A 6 -2.85 -1.38 2.39
N ASP A 7 -4.06 -0.82 2.40
CA ASP A 7 -5.16 -1.31 3.21
C ASP A 7 -5.86 -2.50 2.54
N GLY A 8 -5.74 -3.69 3.13
CA GLY A 8 -6.16 -4.95 2.52
C GLY A 8 -5.14 -5.55 1.56
N THR A 9 -3.95 -4.94 1.45
CA THR A 9 -2.86 -5.34 0.56
C THR A 9 -1.62 -5.79 1.32
N ILE A 10 -0.95 -4.86 2.03
CA ILE A 10 0.16 -5.18 2.95
C ILE A 10 -0.25 -5.04 4.42
N ALA A 11 -1.28 -4.26 4.72
CA ALA A 11 -1.82 -4.03 6.06
C ALA A 11 -3.27 -4.54 6.14
N ASP A 12 -3.56 -5.42 7.09
CA ASP A 12 -4.90 -5.98 7.34
C ASP A 12 -5.79 -4.99 8.09
N LEU A 13 -6.09 -3.84 7.45
CA LEU A 13 -7.00 -2.85 8.00
C LEU A 13 -8.38 -3.46 8.29
N TYR A 14 -8.85 -4.32 7.40
CA TYR A 14 -10.19 -4.89 7.47
C TYR A 14 -10.34 -5.94 8.58
N GLY A 15 -9.24 -6.51 9.07
CA GLY A 15 -9.19 -7.38 10.24
C GLY A 15 -9.15 -6.63 11.58
N VAL A 16 -8.97 -5.31 11.62
CA VAL A 16 -8.98 -4.54 12.87
C VAL A 16 -10.41 -4.45 13.43
N ASN A 17 -10.59 -4.82 14.69
CA ASN A 17 -11.90 -4.80 15.33
C ASN A 17 -12.51 -3.39 15.32
N GLY A 18 -13.73 -3.27 14.78
CA GLY A 18 -14.44 -2.00 14.70
C GLY A 18 -13.83 -0.96 13.76
N TRP A 19 -12.93 -1.36 12.84
CA TRP A 19 -12.20 -0.44 11.96
C TRP A 19 -13.12 0.60 11.29
N LEU A 20 -14.23 0.18 10.68
CA LEU A 20 -15.13 1.08 9.96
C LEU A 20 -15.80 2.10 10.89
N SER A 21 -16.17 1.69 12.10
CA SER A 21 -16.76 2.58 13.09
C SER A 21 -15.75 3.64 13.55
N LYS A 22 -14.50 3.22 13.80
CA LYS A 22 -13.39 4.12 14.14
C LYS A 22 -13.13 5.13 13.02
N LEU A 23 -13.02 4.67 11.76
CA LEU A 23 -12.76 5.58 10.64
C LEU A 23 -13.87 6.63 10.46
N ARG A 24 -15.14 6.25 10.64
CA ARG A 24 -16.29 7.17 10.58
C ARG A 24 -16.31 8.20 11.71
N LYS A 25 -15.60 7.94 12.80
CA LYS A 25 -15.40 8.87 13.93
C LYS A 25 -14.09 9.65 13.83
N GLU A 26 -13.43 9.60 12.67
CA GLU A 26 -12.11 10.20 12.45
C GLU A 26 -11.01 9.68 13.39
N ASP A 27 -11.13 8.42 13.82
CA ASP A 27 -10.10 7.72 14.58
C ASP A 27 -9.14 6.99 13.63
N ALA A 28 -7.89 7.46 13.58
CA ALA A 28 -6.84 6.92 12.72
C ALA A 28 -6.15 5.66 13.29
N SER A 29 -6.47 5.25 14.52
CA SER A 29 -5.84 4.10 15.18
C SER A 29 -5.88 2.80 14.36
N PRO A 30 -6.93 2.47 13.57
CA PRO A 30 -6.96 1.23 12.79
C PRO A 30 -5.80 1.09 11.81
N TYR A 31 -5.34 2.19 11.23
CA TYR A 31 -4.23 2.19 10.27
C TYR A 31 -2.89 1.79 10.92
N LEU A 32 -2.74 2.02 12.24
CA LEU A 32 -1.55 1.63 13.01
C LEU A 32 -1.72 0.25 13.68
N GLU A 33 -2.95 -0.10 14.07
CA GLU A 33 -3.32 -1.36 14.71
C GLU A 33 -3.28 -2.55 13.75
N ALA A 34 -3.54 -2.32 12.46
CA ALA A 34 -3.54 -3.34 11.43
C ALA A 34 -2.29 -4.24 11.50
N LYS A 35 -2.50 -5.56 11.42
CA LYS A 35 -1.39 -6.51 11.31
C LYS A 35 -0.91 -6.58 9.85
N PRO A 36 0.33 -7.04 9.59
CA PRO A 36 0.75 -7.37 8.24
C PRO A 36 -0.18 -8.44 7.63
N MET A 37 -0.51 -8.27 6.34
CA MET A 37 -1.25 -9.27 5.55
C MET A 37 -0.40 -10.52 5.25
N TRP A 38 0.92 -10.35 5.26
CA TRP A 38 1.92 -11.34 4.86
C TRP A 38 2.99 -11.48 5.94
N ASP A 39 3.81 -12.52 5.85
CA ASP A 39 5.04 -12.64 6.62
C ASP A 39 5.96 -11.45 6.30
N VAL A 40 6.00 -10.48 7.22
CA VAL A 40 6.64 -9.19 6.97
C VAL A 40 8.15 -9.29 6.91
N ASP A 41 8.76 -10.26 7.60
CA ASP A 41 10.20 -10.47 7.56
C ASP A 41 10.61 -10.99 6.18
N LYS A 42 9.89 -11.98 5.65
CA LYS A 42 10.11 -12.47 4.27
C LYS A 42 9.83 -11.41 3.23
N LEU A 43 8.75 -10.65 3.40
CA LEU A 43 8.38 -9.58 2.48
C LEU A 43 9.49 -8.50 2.43
N ASN A 44 9.97 -8.07 3.60
CA ASN A 44 11.04 -7.08 3.70
C ASN A 44 12.36 -7.60 3.10
N GLU A 45 12.69 -8.87 3.31
CA GLU A 45 13.87 -9.50 2.69
C GLU A 45 13.78 -9.47 1.16
N LEU A 46 12.66 -9.92 0.59
CA LEU A 46 12.44 -9.93 -0.86
C LEU A 46 12.45 -8.51 -1.45
N ILE A 47 11.76 -7.56 -0.80
CA ILE A 47 11.73 -6.18 -1.25
C ILE A 47 13.15 -5.58 -1.25
N ASN A 48 13.96 -5.85 -0.22
CA ASN A 48 15.35 -5.38 -0.20
C ASN A 48 16.21 -6.00 -1.31
N LYS A 49 16.04 -7.31 -1.60
CA LYS A 49 16.71 -7.95 -2.74
C LYS A 49 16.27 -7.34 -4.08
N LEU A 50 14.98 -7.07 -4.25
CA LEU A 50 14.46 -6.41 -5.45
C LEU A 50 15.02 -4.99 -5.59
N LYS A 51 15.10 -4.22 -4.50
CA LYS A 51 15.75 -2.90 -4.50
C LYS A 51 17.21 -2.99 -4.93
N GLN A 52 17.96 -3.98 -4.43
CA GLN A 52 19.34 -4.23 -4.85
C GLN A 52 19.44 -4.60 -6.35
N ALA A 53 18.42 -5.28 -6.89
CA ALA A 53 18.29 -5.58 -8.31
C ALA A 53 17.79 -4.39 -9.16
N GLY A 54 17.61 -3.19 -8.58
CA GLY A 54 17.24 -1.97 -9.29
C GLY A 54 15.74 -1.67 -9.31
N TRP A 55 14.91 -2.40 -8.58
CA TRP A 55 13.51 -2.07 -8.43
C TRP A 55 13.29 -0.90 -7.47
N GLU A 56 12.62 0.15 -7.95
CA GLU A 56 12.04 1.17 -7.06
C GLU A 56 10.73 0.69 -6.43
N ILE A 57 10.52 1.03 -5.16
CA ILE A 57 9.35 0.65 -4.37
C ILE A 57 8.55 1.90 -3.98
N ALA A 58 7.32 1.99 -4.48
CA ALA A 58 6.40 3.08 -4.17
C ALA A 58 5.20 2.58 -3.35
N ILE A 59 4.92 3.23 -2.23
CA ILE A 59 3.64 3.09 -1.52
C ILE A 59 2.66 4.09 -2.11
N ILE A 60 1.54 3.62 -2.65
CA ILE A 60 0.47 4.46 -3.20
C ILE A 60 -0.85 4.05 -2.58
N THR A 61 -1.33 4.85 -1.63
CA THR A 61 -2.49 4.52 -0.80
C THR A 61 -3.46 5.70 -0.73
N TRP A 62 -4.75 5.39 -0.68
CA TRP A 62 -5.75 6.41 -0.35
C TRP A 62 -5.72 6.74 1.15
N LEU A 63 -5.95 8.00 1.46
CA LEU A 63 -6.37 8.43 2.79
C LEU A 63 -7.84 8.06 3.02
N SER A 64 -8.35 8.27 4.23
CA SER A 64 -9.74 7.94 4.56
C SER A 64 -10.73 8.66 3.62
N LYS A 65 -11.83 7.96 3.31
CA LYS A 65 -12.96 8.54 2.59
C LYS A 65 -13.58 9.66 3.43
N GLU A 66 -13.95 10.77 2.79
CA GLU A 66 -14.70 11.88 3.40
C GLU A 66 -14.05 12.44 4.69
N SER A 67 -12.73 12.55 4.73
CA SER A 67 -11.99 13.02 5.90
C SER A 67 -11.86 14.54 5.96
N SER A 68 -11.92 15.11 7.17
CA SER A 68 -11.37 16.45 7.47
C SER A 68 -9.89 16.53 7.09
N PRO A 69 -9.34 17.74 6.80
CA PRO A 69 -7.91 17.91 6.55
C PRO A 69 -7.02 17.40 7.69
N GLU A 70 -7.44 17.61 8.93
CA GLU A 70 -6.76 17.18 10.15
C GLU A 70 -6.74 15.65 10.24
N TYR A 71 -7.87 15.01 9.99
CA TYR A 71 -7.95 13.56 9.98
C TYR A 71 -7.15 12.96 8.80
N ALA A 72 -7.19 13.56 7.61
CA ALA A 72 -6.36 13.14 6.48
C ALA A 72 -4.86 13.18 6.82
N LYS A 73 -4.42 14.19 7.59
CA LYS A 73 -3.05 14.28 8.12
C LYS A 73 -2.78 13.15 9.13
N ALA A 74 -3.68 12.91 10.08
CA ALA A 74 -3.54 11.83 11.06
C ALA A 74 -3.46 10.45 10.40
N VAL A 75 -4.28 10.18 9.38
CA VAL A 75 -4.23 8.93 8.59
C VAL A 75 -2.89 8.78 7.87
N ARG A 76 -2.39 9.88 7.26
CA ARG A 76 -1.07 9.86 6.59
C ARG A 76 0.04 9.50 7.58
N GLU A 77 0.05 10.11 8.75
CA GLU A 77 1.07 9.84 9.76
C GLU A 77 0.93 8.42 10.35
N ALA A 78 -0.29 7.94 10.61
CA ALA A 78 -0.54 6.58 11.08
C ALA A 78 -0.04 5.52 10.07
N LYS A 79 -0.28 5.72 8.77
CA LYS A 79 0.21 4.83 7.70
C LYS A 79 1.74 4.83 7.60
N LYS A 80 2.39 5.98 7.72
CA LYS A 80 3.85 6.05 7.78
C LYS A 80 4.42 5.39 9.03
N ALA A 81 3.78 5.61 10.18
CA ALA A 81 4.16 4.97 11.43
C ALA A 81 4.00 3.44 11.35
N TRP A 82 2.99 2.95 10.63
CA TRP A 82 2.84 1.53 10.33
C TRP A 82 4.03 0.98 9.52
N LEU A 83 4.42 1.66 8.43
CA LEU A 83 5.58 1.25 7.61
C LEU A 83 6.86 1.22 8.45
N LEU A 84 7.07 2.23 9.30
CA LEU A 84 8.21 2.30 10.21
C LEU A 84 8.19 1.18 11.25
N LYS A 85 7.04 0.94 11.89
CA LYS A 85 6.85 -0.10 12.92
C LYS A 85 7.22 -1.48 12.41
N TRP A 86 6.87 -1.78 11.16
CA TRP A 86 7.09 -3.08 10.54
C TRP A 86 8.34 -3.12 9.63
N GLY A 87 9.15 -2.06 9.63
CA GLY A 87 10.39 -2.00 8.85
C GLY A 87 10.20 -2.14 7.34
N PHE A 88 9.01 -1.81 6.81
CA PHE A 88 8.68 -2.00 5.41
C PHE A 88 9.55 -1.11 4.51
N PRO A 89 10.39 -1.66 3.61
CA PRO A 89 11.26 -0.84 2.76
C PRO A 89 10.48 -0.15 1.64
N TYR A 90 10.66 1.17 1.49
CA TYR A 90 10.08 1.92 0.37
C TYR A 90 10.96 3.11 -0.02
N ASP A 91 10.87 3.58 -1.27
CA ASP A 91 11.56 4.77 -1.79
C ASP A 91 10.63 5.98 -1.78
N HIS A 92 9.35 5.77 -2.08
CA HIS A 92 8.36 6.83 -2.24
C HIS A 92 7.08 6.51 -1.49
N PHE A 93 6.50 7.52 -0.85
CA PHE A 93 5.20 7.43 -0.19
C PHE A 93 4.23 8.45 -0.79
N HIS A 94 3.11 7.96 -1.30
CA HIS A 94 2.04 8.74 -1.92
C HIS A 94 0.71 8.47 -1.20
N GLY A 95 0.43 9.24 -0.14
CA GLY A 95 -0.88 9.28 0.49
C GLY A 95 -1.82 10.21 -0.28
N LEU A 96 -2.72 9.65 -1.09
CA LEU A 96 -3.60 10.38 -2.01
C LEU A 96 -4.99 10.61 -1.40
N LYS A 97 -5.70 11.65 -1.85
CA LYS A 97 -7.13 11.79 -1.52
C LYS A 97 -7.89 10.54 -1.96
N TYR A 98 -8.83 10.08 -1.15
CA TYR A 98 -9.68 8.94 -1.50
C TYR A 98 -10.31 9.12 -2.88
N GLY A 99 -10.22 8.09 -3.72
CA GLY A 99 -10.74 8.08 -5.08
C GLY A 99 -9.82 8.68 -6.15
N ALA A 100 -8.68 9.29 -5.78
CA ALA A 100 -7.72 9.81 -6.76
C ALA A 100 -7.04 8.68 -7.56
N THR A 101 -6.74 8.92 -8.83
CA THR A 101 -6.08 7.93 -9.70
C THR A 101 -4.64 7.66 -9.23
N LYS A 102 -4.36 6.42 -8.80
CA LYS A 102 -3.03 6.05 -8.28
C LYS A 102 -1.90 6.22 -9.30
N ALA A 103 -2.16 5.93 -10.57
CA ALA A 103 -1.18 6.07 -11.64
C ALA A 103 -0.66 7.52 -11.81
N ASP A 104 -1.45 8.54 -11.42
CA ASP A 104 -1.03 9.95 -11.50
C ASP A 104 0.17 10.24 -10.57
N ALA A 105 0.29 9.50 -9.47
CA ALA A 105 1.35 9.70 -8.50
C ALA A 105 2.75 9.31 -9.03
N VAL A 106 2.81 8.40 -10.01
CA VAL A 106 4.08 7.81 -10.46
C VAL A 106 4.34 7.88 -11.96
N ARG A 107 3.35 8.22 -12.80
CA ARG A 107 3.51 8.24 -14.28
C ARG A 107 4.62 9.15 -14.81
N ARG A 108 5.03 10.16 -14.04
CA ARG A 108 6.16 11.04 -14.42
C ARG A 108 7.53 10.42 -14.11
N LYS A 109 7.57 9.37 -13.27
CA LYS A 109 8.79 8.66 -12.87
C LYS A 109 8.92 7.30 -13.55
N ALA A 110 7.83 6.58 -13.70
CA ALA A 110 7.84 5.22 -14.24
C ALA A 110 6.96 5.12 -15.49
N SER A 111 7.55 4.67 -16.59
CA SER A 111 6.84 4.28 -17.82
C SER A 111 6.25 2.87 -17.73
N LYS A 112 6.89 1.98 -16.95
CA LYS A 112 6.37 0.64 -16.61
C LYS A 112 6.44 0.39 -15.10
N ALA A 113 5.31 0.04 -14.50
CA ALA A 113 5.19 -0.28 -13.08
C ALA A 113 4.15 -1.38 -12.83
N ILE A 114 4.47 -2.29 -11.92
CA ILE A 114 3.55 -3.35 -11.47
C ILE A 114 2.81 -2.84 -10.24
N LEU A 115 1.48 -2.87 -10.27
CA LEU A 115 0.65 -2.49 -9.14
C LEU A 115 0.21 -3.72 -8.34
N ILE A 116 0.40 -3.69 -7.02
CA ILE A 116 -0.13 -4.67 -6.07
C ILE A 116 -1.25 -3.96 -5.30
N ASP A 117 -2.50 -4.37 -5.52
CA ASP A 117 -3.67 -3.67 -4.98
C ASP A 117 -4.87 -4.61 -4.86
N ASP A 118 -5.54 -4.63 -3.71
CA ASP A 118 -6.70 -5.48 -3.46
C ASP A 118 -7.97 -5.01 -4.18
N ASN A 119 -8.04 -3.74 -4.57
CA ASN A 119 -9.21 -3.11 -5.16
C ASN A 119 -9.28 -3.32 -6.68
N LYS A 120 -10.28 -4.10 -7.12
CA LYS A 120 -10.49 -4.44 -8.54
C LYS A 120 -10.57 -3.21 -9.44
N LYS A 121 -11.32 -2.18 -9.02
CA LYS A 121 -11.49 -0.96 -9.81
C LYS A 121 -10.17 -0.21 -9.98
N VAL A 122 -9.32 -0.20 -8.96
CA VAL A 122 -8.01 0.45 -9.03
C VAL A 122 -7.08 -0.31 -9.97
N ARG A 123 -7.08 -1.65 -9.92
CA ARG A 123 -6.32 -2.48 -10.87
C ARG A 123 -6.78 -2.29 -12.32
N GLU A 124 -8.09 -2.28 -12.55
CA GLU A 124 -8.65 -2.06 -13.90
C GLU A 124 -8.30 -0.68 -14.47
N GLY A 125 -8.16 0.33 -13.61
CA GLY A 125 -7.71 1.67 -13.99
C GLY A 125 -6.18 1.85 -14.07
N TRP A 126 -5.40 0.79 -13.87
CA TRP A 126 -3.94 0.85 -13.95
C TRP A 126 -3.45 0.54 -15.37
N HIS A 127 -2.90 1.56 -16.03
CA HIS A 127 -2.40 1.46 -17.41
C HIS A 127 -0.89 1.71 -17.52
N LEU A 128 -0.16 1.56 -16.41
CA LEU A 128 1.32 1.65 -16.39
C LEU A 128 1.98 0.27 -16.43
N GLY A 129 1.23 -0.83 -16.52
CA GLY A 129 1.80 -2.18 -16.56
C GLY A 129 0.87 -3.21 -15.94
N GLU A 130 1.48 -4.28 -15.45
CA GLU A 130 0.77 -5.41 -14.86
C GLU A 130 0.16 -5.05 -13.49
N THR A 131 -0.85 -5.83 -13.08
CA THR A 131 -1.47 -5.68 -11.76
C THR A 131 -1.58 -7.04 -11.09
N ILE A 132 -1.36 -7.07 -9.77
CA ILE A 132 -1.41 -8.25 -8.92
C ILE A 132 -2.51 -8.05 -7.88
N ASN A 133 -3.38 -9.05 -7.76
CA ASN A 133 -4.36 -9.11 -6.70
C ASN A 133 -3.82 -9.96 -5.54
N PRO A 134 -3.42 -9.37 -4.40
CA PRO A 134 -2.87 -10.10 -3.27
C PRO A 134 -3.88 -11.07 -2.63
N LYS A 135 -5.19 -10.93 -2.92
CA LYS A 135 -6.22 -11.85 -2.40
C LYS A 135 -6.32 -13.17 -3.15
N THR A 136 -5.70 -13.27 -4.33
CA THR A 136 -5.78 -14.46 -5.20
C THR A 136 -4.42 -14.94 -5.69
N CYS A 137 -3.34 -14.27 -5.31
CA CYS A 137 -1.97 -14.57 -5.69
C CYS A 137 -1.11 -14.46 -4.43
N ASP A 138 -0.28 -15.46 -4.17
CA ASP A 138 0.70 -15.39 -3.09
C ASP A 138 1.73 -14.30 -3.43
N LEU A 139 1.73 -13.23 -2.63
CA LEU A 139 2.59 -12.07 -2.89
C LEU A 139 4.06 -12.40 -2.66
N ILE A 140 4.39 -13.30 -1.74
CA ILE A 140 5.78 -13.69 -1.46
C ILE A 140 6.32 -14.46 -2.66
N ASP A 141 5.57 -15.45 -3.16
CA ASP A 141 5.98 -16.22 -4.34
C ASP A 141 6.09 -15.33 -5.59
N PHE A 142 5.14 -14.42 -5.78
CA PHE A 142 5.20 -13.44 -6.87
C PHE A 142 6.47 -12.58 -6.80
N LEU A 143 6.76 -11.98 -5.64
CA LEU A 143 7.94 -11.14 -5.48
C LEU A 143 9.24 -11.94 -5.64
N ALA A 144 9.27 -13.20 -5.18
CA ALA A 144 10.40 -14.09 -5.38
C ALA A 144 10.64 -14.39 -6.86
N SER A 145 9.59 -14.49 -7.69
CA SER A 145 9.71 -14.72 -9.14
C SER A 145 10.31 -13.54 -9.93
N LEU A 146 10.42 -12.36 -9.32
CA LEU A 146 10.96 -11.15 -9.96
C LEU A 146 12.47 -10.97 -9.73
N LEU A 147 13.09 -11.86 -8.93
CA LEU A 147 14.54 -11.92 -8.68
C LEU A 147 15.23 -12.82 -9.72
#